data_AF-A0A948R1C1-F1
#
_entry.id   AF-A0A948R1C1-F1
#
_cell.length_a   1.000
_cell.length_b   1.000
_cell.length_c   1.000
_cell.angle_alpha   90.00
_cell.angle_beta   90.00
_cell.angle_gamma   90.00
#
_symmetry.space_group_name_H-M   'P 1'
#
loop_
_entity.id
_entity.type
_entity.pdbx_description
1 polymer ?
#
loop_
_entity_poly.entity_id
_entity_poly.type
_entity_poly.pdbx_seq_one_letter_code
_entity_poly.pdbx_strand_id
1 'polypeptide(L)'
;MNVEALKAHMAKTGGVAGFEGAQFVEDGARVLVKECDILIPAALERVLHDANPPAIQAKLVVEAANGPTTFEGDQILRERGIVVLPDLYVNAGGVVVSYFEWVKNLTHIPFGSMAIRFDGHSVRWKDVTTNRVINSWRVHWKR
;
A
#
# COMPACT_ATOMS: atom_id res chain seq x y z
N MET A 1 9.00 1.51 -17.15
CA MET A 1 7.60 1.60 -17.62
C MET A 1 6.89 2.72 -16.85
N ASN A 2 6.03 3.51 -17.48
CA ASN A 2 5.23 4.54 -16.81
C ASN A 2 3.89 3.94 -16.34
N VAL A 3 3.65 3.96 -15.03
CA VAL A 3 2.48 3.34 -14.40
C VAL A 3 1.17 4.08 -14.71
N GLU A 4 1.19 5.42 -14.75
CA GLU A 4 -0.02 6.22 -15.03
C GLU A 4 -0.46 6.06 -16.48
N ALA A 5 0.48 6.01 -17.42
CA ALA A 5 0.20 5.71 -18.82
C ALA A 5 -0.41 4.29 -18.97
N LEU A 6 0.12 3.30 -18.23
CA LEU A 6 -0.42 1.94 -18.25
C LEU A 6 -1.85 1.88 -17.69
N LYS A 7 -2.12 2.54 -16.56
CA LYS A 7 -3.49 2.62 -15.99
C LYS A 7 -4.47 3.24 -16.99
N ALA A 8 -4.07 4.33 -17.65
CA ALA A 8 -4.90 4.99 -18.66
C ALA A 8 -5.16 4.10 -19.89
N HIS A 9 -4.18 3.28 -20.28
CA HIS A 9 -4.36 2.26 -21.32
C HIS A 9 -5.35 1.18 -20.89
N MET A 10 -5.16 0.60 -19.70
CA MET A 10 -6.03 -0.45 -19.15
C MET A 10 -7.48 0.01 -19.02
N ALA A 11 -7.72 1.27 -18.65
CA ALA A 11 -9.07 1.85 -18.57
C ALA A 11 -9.77 1.93 -19.95
N LYS A 12 -9.02 2.00 -21.06
CA LYS A 12 -9.56 2.08 -22.42
C LYS A 12 -9.69 0.73 -23.09
N THR A 13 -8.74 -0.18 -22.88
CA THR A 13 -8.63 -1.45 -23.60
C THR A 13 -9.09 -2.66 -22.78
N GLY A 14 -9.24 -2.52 -21.47
CA GLY A 14 -9.60 -3.61 -20.55
C GLY A 14 -8.43 -4.53 -20.17
N GLY A 15 -7.20 -4.23 -20.61
CA GLY A 15 -6.04 -5.07 -20.32
C GLY A 15 -4.70 -4.39 -20.62
N VAL A 16 -3.61 -5.14 -20.45
CA VAL A 16 -2.24 -4.63 -20.65
C VAL A 16 -1.68 -4.91 -22.05
N ALA A 17 -2.36 -5.73 -22.84
CA ALA A 17 -1.96 -6.05 -24.21
C ALA A 17 -1.94 -4.80 -25.10
N GLY A 18 -0.95 -4.70 -25.98
CA GLY A 18 -0.80 -3.58 -26.93
C GLY A 18 -0.35 -2.26 -26.31
N PHE A 19 0.14 -2.24 -25.07
CA PHE A 19 0.70 -1.03 -24.47
C PHE A 19 2.07 -0.69 -25.09
N GLU A 20 2.19 0.47 -25.74
CA GLU A 20 3.40 0.86 -26.49
C GLU A 20 4.67 0.98 -25.63
N GLY A 21 4.52 1.24 -24.32
CA GLY A 21 5.64 1.46 -23.41
C GLY A 21 6.22 0.20 -22.77
N ALA A 22 5.79 -1.00 -23.18
CA ALA A 22 6.30 -2.27 -22.67
C ALA A 22 6.11 -3.42 -23.66
N GLN A 23 6.88 -4.49 -23.50
CA GLN A 23 6.64 -5.74 -24.22
C GLN A 23 5.57 -6.54 -23.47
N PHE A 24 4.46 -6.85 -24.16
CA PHE A 24 3.47 -7.78 -23.65
C PHE A 24 4.01 -9.21 -23.69
N VAL A 25 3.78 -9.95 -22.61
CA VAL A 25 4.08 -11.39 -22.50
C VAL A 25 2.76 -12.07 -22.15
N GLU A 26 2.29 -12.94 -23.03
CA GLU A 26 1.00 -13.63 -22.88
C GLU A 26 1.06 -14.68 -21.75
N ASP A 27 2.16 -15.40 -21.66
CA ASP A 27 2.41 -16.37 -20.59
C ASP A 27 2.95 -15.69 -19.33
N GLY A 28 2.06 -15.48 -18.35
CA GLY A 28 2.39 -14.86 -17.07
C GLY A 28 3.47 -15.61 -16.28
N ALA A 29 3.61 -16.93 -16.43
CA ALA A 29 4.63 -17.69 -15.72
C ALA A 29 6.04 -17.29 -16.17
N ARG A 30 6.21 -16.92 -17.44
CA ARG A 30 7.49 -16.41 -17.97
C ARG A 30 7.89 -15.07 -17.38
N VAL A 31 6.94 -14.30 -16.85
CA VAL A 31 7.22 -13.02 -16.21
C VAL A 31 7.85 -13.22 -14.82
N LEU A 32 7.53 -14.30 -14.12
CA LEU A 32 8.05 -14.61 -12.78
C LEU A 32 9.57 -14.84 -12.76
N VAL A 33 10.14 -15.28 -13.89
CA VAL A 33 11.58 -15.61 -14.03
C VAL A 33 12.37 -14.52 -14.77
N LYS A 34 11.73 -13.40 -15.12
CA LYS A 34 12.41 -12.25 -15.72
C LYS A 34 13.38 -11.62 -14.73
N GLU A 35 14.45 -11.06 -15.26
CA GLU A 35 15.43 -10.31 -14.48
C GLU A 35 14.76 -9.11 -13.78
N CYS A 36 14.89 -9.07 -12.46
CA CYS A 36 14.42 -7.98 -11.61
C CYS A 36 15.13 -8.05 -10.25
N ASP A 37 15.21 -6.94 -9.51
CA ASP A 37 15.73 -6.96 -8.14
C ASP A 37 14.67 -7.42 -7.14
N ILE A 38 13.41 -7.02 -7.35
CA ILE A 38 12.27 -7.29 -6.48
C ILE A 38 11.15 -7.96 -7.31
N LEU A 39 10.72 -9.13 -6.88
CA LEU A 39 9.58 -9.85 -7.44
C LEU A 39 8.36 -9.68 -6.51
N ILE A 40 7.21 -9.30 -7.08
CA ILE A 40 5.97 -9.08 -6.33
C ILE A 40 4.85 -9.96 -6.91
N PRO A 41 4.68 -11.20 -6.42
CA PRO A 41 3.53 -12.03 -6.76
C PRO A 41 2.25 -11.42 -6.18
N ALA A 42 1.36 -10.96 -7.05
CA ALA A 42 0.18 -10.17 -6.65
C ALA A 42 -1.13 -10.60 -7.34
N ALA A 43 -1.18 -11.83 -7.88
CA ALA A 43 -2.33 -12.32 -8.65
C ALA A 43 -2.99 -13.55 -8.01
N LEU A 44 -2.31 -14.70 -8.09
CA LEU A 44 -2.82 -16.00 -7.66
C LEU A 44 -1.94 -16.62 -6.58
N GLU A 45 -2.50 -17.58 -5.86
CA GLU A 45 -1.78 -18.45 -4.94
C GLU A 45 -0.90 -19.45 -5.69
N ARG A 46 0.12 -19.99 -4.99
CA ARG A 46 0.99 -21.11 -5.43
C ARG A 46 1.67 -20.92 -6.80
N VAL A 47 1.87 -19.67 -7.22
CA VAL A 47 2.56 -19.33 -8.47
C VAL A 47 4.07 -19.57 -8.39
N LEU A 48 4.65 -19.56 -7.19
CA LEU A 48 6.04 -19.94 -6.94
C LEU A 48 6.06 -21.35 -6.34
N HIS A 49 6.31 -22.35 -7.18
CA HIS A 49 6.30 -23.77 -6.84
C HIS A 49 7.58 -24.44 -7.33
N ASP A 50 8.04 -25.53 -6.70
CA ASP A 50 9.24 -26.32 -7.02
C ASP A 50 9.95 -26.13 -8.39
N ALA A 51 9.23 -26.13 -9.52
CA ALA A 51 9.80 -26.05 -10.87
C ALA A 51 10.35 -24.67 -11.30
N ASN A 52 9.84 -23.55 -10.77
CA ASN A 52 10.22 -22.20 -11.25
C ASN A 52 11.16 -21.37 -10.35
N PRO A 53 11.19 -21.52 -9.02
CA PRO A 53 12.09 -20.83 -8.12
C PRO A 53 13.56 -20.94 -8.49
N PRO A 54 14.09 -22.04 -9.05
CA PRO A 54 15.48 -22.09 -9.51
C PRO A 54 15.83 -21.03 -10.57
N ALA A 55 14.86 -20.59 -11.38
CA ALA A 55 15.05 -19.62 -12.45
C ALA A 55 14.77 -18.17 -12.03
N ILE A 56 14.29 -17.93 -10.80
CA ILE A 56 14.00 -16.58 -10.31
C ILE A 56 15.31 -15.82 -10.08
N GLN A 57 15.40 -14.60 -10.59
CA GLN A 57 16.62 -13.78 -10.53
C GLN A 57 16.55 -12.68 -9.45
N ALA A 58 15.41 -12.55 -8.77
CA ALA A 58 15.18 -11.55 -7.74
C ALA A 58 16.03 -11.78 -6.49
N LYS A 59 16.35 -10.69 -5.79
CA LYS A 59 17.00 -10.70 -4.48
C LYS A 59 15.98 -10.66 -3.34
N LEU A 60 14.78 -10.14 -3.63
CA LEU A 60 13.67 -9.99 -2.71
C LEU A 60 12.37 -10.45 -3.38
N VAL A 61 11.62 -11.29 -2.68
CA VAL A 61 10.23 -11.64 -3.01
C VAL A 61 9.30 -10.98 -1.99
N VAL A 62 8.26 -10.32 -2.48
CA VAL A 62 7.27 -9.59 -1.65
C VAL A 62 5.90 -10.17 -1.93
N GLU A 63 5.39 -11.00 -1.02
CA GLU A 63 4.14 -11.73 -1.22
C GLU A 63 2.91 -10.83 -1.03
N ALA A 64 2.45 -10.23 -2.13
CA ALA A 64 1.27 -9.36 -2.11
C ALA A 64 -0.05 -10.14 -2.24
N ALA A 65 -0.04 -11.30 -2.90
CA ALA A 65 -1.15 -12.24 -2.91
C ALA A 65 -1.19 -13.06 -1.60
N ASN A 66 -2.28 -13.79 -1.36
CA ASN A 66 -2.36 -14.77 -0.28
C ASN A 66 -1.76 -16.10 -0.75
N GLY A 67 -0.75 -16.60 -0.03
CA GLY A 67 -0.06 -17.87 -0.30
C GLY A 67 0.50 -18.01 -1.72
N PRO A 68 1.21 -17.02 -2.29
CA PRO A 68 1.75 -17.14 -3.66
C PRO A 68 2.87 -18.17 -3.78
N THR A 69 3.53 -18.54 -2.68
CA THR A 69 4.67 -19.44 -2.64
C THR A 69 4.29 -20.74 -1.95
N THR A 70 4.61 -21.89 -2.57
CA THR A 70 4.46 -23.19 -1.92
C THR A 70 5.59 -23.42 -0.91
N PHE A 71 5.42 -24.40 -0.02
CA PHE A 71 6.45 -24.75 0.95
C PHE A 71 7.78 -25.12 0.27
N GLU A 72 7.73 -25.92 -0.78
CA GLU A 72 8.89 -26.33 -1.57
C GLU A 72 9.53 -25.13 -2.28
N GLY A 73 8.71 -24.20 -2.79
CA GLY A 73 9.21 -22.99 -3.44
C GLY A 73 9.94 -22.07 -2.47
N ASP A 74 9.41 -21.89 -1.26
CA ASP A 74 10.04 -21.10 -0.19
C ASP A 74 11.38 -21.71 0.24
N GLN A 75 11.47 -23.05 0.35
CA GLN A 75 12.74 -23.73 0.64
C GLN A 75 13.80 -23.41 -0.41
N ILE A 76 13.47 -23.54 -1.69
CA ILE A 76 14.41 -23.26 -2.80
C ILE A 76 14.83 -21.77 -2.79
N LEU A 77 13.89 -20.85 -2.56
CA LEU A 77 14.20 -19.41 -2.48
C LEU A 77 15.19 -19.12 -1.34
N ARG A 78 14.97 -19.70 -0.16
CA ARG A 78 15.84 -19.54 1.01
C ARG A 78 17.22 -20.13 0.81
N GLU A 79 17.30 -21.34 0.23
CA GLU A 79 18.58 -22.00 -0.09
C GLU A 79 19.42 -21.15 -1.04
N ARG A 80 18.78 -20.42 -1.95
CA ARG A 80 19.41 -19.49 -2.89
C ARG A 80 19.74 -18.13 -2.27
N GLY A 81 19.43 -17.91 -1.00
CA GLY A 81 19.67 -16.64 -0.30
C GLY A 81 18.71 -15.52 -0.71
N ILE A 82 17.57 -15.84 -1.31
CA ILE A 82 16.54 -14.87 -1.68
C ILE A 82 15.69 -14.58 -0.43
N VAL A 83 15.54 -13.30 -0.10
CA VAL A 83 14.71 -12.88 1.03
C VAL A 83 13.24 -12.91 0.62
N VAL A 84 12.39 -13.52 1.44
CA VAL A 84 10.93 -13.56 1.22
C VAL A 84 10.24 -12.77 2.34
N LEU A 85 9.47 -11.75 1.96
CA LEU A 85 8.55 -11.06 2.88
C LEU A 85 7.19 -11.75 2.82
N PRO A 86 6.71 -12.32 3.93
CA PRO A 86 5.55 -13.20 3.92
C PRO A 86 4.24 -12.42 3.78
N ASP A 87 3.28 -13.06 3.14
CA ASP A 87 1.94 -12.53 2.87
C ASP A 87 1.23 -11.97 4.11
N LEU A 88 1.37 -12.66 5.25
CA LEU A 88 0.80 -12.30 6.55
C LEU A 88 1.07 -10.85 6.97
N TYR A 89 2.25 -10.31 6.63
CA TYR A 89 2.61 -8.93 6.93
C TYR A 89 2.41 -8.00 5.75
N VAL A 90 2.78 -8.44 4.54
CA VAL A 90 2.85 -7.58 3.35
C VAL A 90 1.47 -7.14 2.90
N ASN A 91 0.47 -8.04 2.91
CA ASN A 91 -0.86 -7.74 2.38
C ASN A 91 -1.84 -7.19 3.44
N ALA A 92 -1.40 -7.09 4.71
CA ALA A 92 -2.22 -6.69 5.84
C ALA A 92 -2.77 -5.25 5.76
N GLY A 93 -2.20 -4.40 4.90
CA GLY A 93 -2.66 -3.02 4.71
C GLY A 93 -4.14 -2.92 4.34
N GLY A 94 -4.65 -3.85 3.53
CA GLY A 94 -6.08 -3.90 3.20
C GLY A 94 -6.94 -4.15 4.44
N VAL A 95 -6.55 -5.12 5.27
CA VAL A 95 -7.24 -5.46 6.53
C VAL A 95 -7.25 -4.28 7.50
N VAL A 96 -6.12 -3.59 7.64
CA VAL A 96 -5.98 -2.43 8.52
C VAL A 96 -6.90 -1.29 8.08
N VAL A 97 -6.93 -0.97 6.78
CA VAL A 97 -7.79 0.11 6.26
C VAL A 97 -9.27 -0.28 6.35
N SER A 98 -9.64 -1.53 6.06
CA SER A 98 -11.01 -2.02 6.23
C SER A 98 -11.46 -1.96 7.70
N TYR A 99 -10.56 -2.22 8.64
CA TYR A 99 -10.85 -2.03 10.06
C TYR A 99 -11.16 -0.57 10.39
N PHE A 100 -10.35 0.39 9.90
CA PHE A 100 -10.63 1.81 10.10
C PHE A 100 -11.94 2.25 9.44
N GLU A 101 -12.28 1.71 8.27
CA GLU A 101 -13.57 1.97 7.62
C GLU A 101 -14.74 1.46 8.46
N TRP A 102 -14.62 0.25 9.01
CA TRP A 102 -15.63 -0.32 9.90
C TRP A 102 -15.84 0.53 11.16
N VAL A 103 -14.76 0.97 11.81
CA VAL A 103 -14.83 1.87 12.98
C VAL A 103 -15.48 3.20 12.62
N LYS A 104 -15.14 3.79 11.46
CA LYS A 104 -15.76 5.03 10.97
C LYS A 104 -17.26 4.86 10.77
N ASN A 105 -17.68 3.73 10.19
CA ASN A 105 -19.08 3.45 9.91
C ASN A 105 -19.89 3.28 11.20
N LEU A 106 -19.31 2.66 12.24
CA LEU A 106 -19.95 2.54 13.55
C LEU A 106 -20.08 3.86 14.30
N THR A 107 -19.10 4.74 14.17
CA THR A 107 -19.06 5.99 14.94
C THR A 107 -19.90 7.11 14.31
N HIS A 108 -20.29 6.99 13.04
CA HIS A 108 -21.02 8.01 12.25
C HIS A 108 -20.42 9.42 12.32
N ILE A 109 -19.18 9.54 12.77
CA ILE A 109 -18.48 10.80 12.99
C ILE A 109 -17.19 10.72 12.16
N PRO A 110 -16.95 11.67 11.23
CA PRO A 110 -15.69 11.72 10.53
C PRO A 110 -14.52 11.86 11.52
N PHE A 111 -13.44 11.11 11.30
CA PHE A 111 -12.23 11.23 12.11
C PHE A 111 -11.81 12.70 12.25
N GLY A 112 -11.52 13.13 13.48
CA GLY A 112 -11.15 14.52 13.79
C GLY A 112 -12.32 15.48 14.05
N SER A 113 -13.57 15.12 13.76
CA SER A 113 -14.72 16.05 13.95
C SER A 113 -14.95 16.45 15.42
N MET A 114 -14.70 15.55 16.37
CA MET A 114 -14.77 15.90 17.80
C MET A 114 -13.61 16.80 18.22
N ALA A 115 -12.38 16.51 17.77
CA ALA A 115 -11.22 17.36 18.05
C ALA A 115 -11.39 18.77 17.48
N ILE A 116 -11.92 18.91 16.26
CA ILE A 116 -12.25 20.22 15.66
C ILE A 116 -13.29 20.98 16.50
N ARG A 117 -14.27 20.29 17.10
CA ARG A 117 -15.23 20.91 18.03
C ARG A 117 -14.55 21.34 19.32
N PHE A 118 -13.74 20.47 19.95
CA PHE A 118 -13.03 20.80 21.19
C PHE A 118 -12.01 21.94 21.01
N ASP A 119 -11.20 21.90 19.94
CA ASP A 119 -10.23 22.94 19.61
C ASP A 119 -10.92 24.25 19.17
N GLY A 120 -12.06 24.15 18.48
CA GLY A 120 -12.92 25.30 18.19
C GLY A 120 -13.54 25.95 19.44
N HIS A 121 -13.60 25.22 20.56
CA HIS A 121 -14.03 25.71 21.87
C HIS A 121 -12.86 26.16 22.77
N SER A 122 -11.62 26.17 22.27
CA SER A 122 -10.49 26.86 22.91
C SER A 122 -10.65 28.40 22.81
N VAL A 123 -11.61 28.88 23.60
CA VAL A 123 -11.56 30.13 24.35
C VAL A 123 -11.48 31.44 23.56
N ARG A 124 -12.63 31.95 23.14
CA ARG A 124 -12.85 33.41 23.08
C ARG A 124 -13.51 33.86 24.38
N TRP A 125 -12.72 34.16 25.41
CA TRP A 125 -13.21 35.01 26.49
C TRP A 125 -13.47 36.39 25.89
N LYS A 126 -14.73 36.76 25.69
CA LYS A 126 -15.11 38.16 25.56
C LYS A 126 -15.11 38.74 26.96
N ASP A 127 -14.23 39.70 27.20
CA ASP A 127 -14.30 40.51 28.41
C ASP A 127 -15.63 41.30 28.39
N VAL A 128 -16.53 40.95 29.30
CA VAL A 128 -17.91 41.47 29.36
C VAL A 128 -17.92 42.98 29.68
N THR A 129 -16.77 43.54 30.10
CA THR A 129 -16.65 44.96 30.45
C THR A 129 -16.22 45.88 29.31
N THR A 130 -15.57 45.37 28.25
CA THR A 130 -14.94 46.24 27.22
C THR A 130 -15.38 45.99 25.79
N ASN A 131 -16.19 44.96 25.54
CA ASN A 131 -16.72 44.56 24.23
C ASN A 131 -15.66 44.55 23.09
N ARG A 132 -14.40 44.23 23.42
CA ARG A 132 -13.28 44.19 22.46
C ARG A 132 -12.82 42.74 22.27
N VAL A 133 -12.70 42.31 21.02
CA VAL A 133 -12.17 40.98 20.67
C VAL A 133 -10.66 41.03 20.72
N ILE A 134 -10.05 40.29 21.64
CA ILE A 134 -8.59 40.19 21.76
C ILE A 134 -8.13 39.06 20.83
N ASN A 135 -7.43 39.41 19.74
CA ASN A 135 -6.74 38.47 18.86
C ASN A 135 -5.23 38.66 19.03
N SER A 136 -4.56 37.86 19.87
CA SER A 136 -3.16 37.49 19.63
C SER A 136 -2.65 36.50 20.67
N TRP A 137 -2.24 35.31 20.21
CA TRP A 137 -1.14 34.58 20.82
C TRP A 137 0.03 34.62 19.85
N ARG A 138 1.00 35.50 20.11
CA ARG A 138 2.31 35.46 19.48
C ARG A 138 3.23 34.72 20.44
N VAL A 139 3.49 33.44 20.18
CA VAL A 139 4.41 32.64 20.98
C VAL A 139 5.83 33.16 20.73
N HIS A 140 6.42 33.85 21.71
CA HIS A 140 7.83 34.19 21.71
C HIS A 140 8.60 33.07 22.40
N TRP A 141 9.36 32.28 21.63
CA TRP A 141 10.45 31.48 22.19
C TRP A 141 11.60 32.43 22.54
N LYS A 142 11.94 32.55 23.82
CA LYS A 142 13.26 33.02 24.24
C LYS A 142 14.07 31.81 24.74
N ARG A 143 15.33 31.82 24.32
CA ARG A 143 16.39 30.85 24.64
C ARG A 143 16.59 30.66 26.13
#